data_AF-A0A930VL65-F1
#
_entry.id   AF-A0A930VL65-F1
#
_cell.length_a   1.000
_cell.length_b   1.000
_cell.length_c   1.000
_cell.angle_alpha   90.00
_cell.angle_beta   90.00
_cell.angle_gamma   90.00
#
_symmetry.space_group_name_H-M   'P 1'
#
loop_
_entity.id
_entity.type
_entity.pdbx_description
1 polymer ?
#
loop_
_entity_poly.entity_id
_entity_poly.type
_entity_poly.pdbx_seq_one_letter_code
_entity_poly.pdbx_strand_id
1 'polypeptide(L)' 'MRALAAGFETVASATSSTSGQMFRWDTDPGAWLAYACRVAGRNLDQEEWSNAFTSEPYRETCPRRQ' A
#
# COMPACT_ATOMS: atom_id res chain seq x y z
N MET A 1 15.22 22.36 -21.25
CA MET A 1 13.97 21.62 -20.97
C MET A 1 13.99 21.21 -19.51
N ARG A 2 13.19 21.84 -18.65
CA ARG A 2 13.07 21.46 -17.23
C ARG A 2 12.03 20.35 -17.14
N ALA A 3 12.43 19.16 -16.70
CA ALA A 3 11.48 18.13 -16.30
C ALA A 3 10.82 18.59 -15.00
N LEU A 4 9.51 18.78 -15.01
CA LEU A 4 8.71 18.93 -13.80
C LEU A 4 8.65 17.55 -13.15
N ALA A 5 9.40 17.35 -12.07
CA ALA A 5 9.14 16.23 -11.18
C ALA A 5 7.79 16.49 -10.52
N ALA A 6 6.76 15.74 -10.92
CA ALA A 6 5.53 15.65 -10.16
C ALA A 6 5.83 14.87 -8.88
N GLY A 7 6.39 15.56 -7.88
CA GLY A 7 6.55 15.01 -6.54
C GLY A 7 5.19 15.00 -5.86
N PHE A 8 4.62 13.81 -5.66
CA PHE A 8 3.59 13.62 -4.66
C PHE A 8 4.25 13.83 -3.31
N GLU A 9 4.06 15.00 -2.70
CA GLU A 9 4.52 15.24 -1.33
C GLU A 9 3.79 14.27 -0.40
N THR A 10 4.53 13.34 0.20
CA THR A 10 4.00 12.41 1.19
C THR A 10 3.40 13.19 2.36
N VAL A 11 2.07 13.30 2.41
CA VAL A 11 1.37 13.95 3.51
C VAL A 11 1.32 12.98 4.68
N ALA A 12 2.21 13.15 5.65
CA ALA A 12 2.16 12.35 6.86
C ALA A 12 1.10 12.90 7.83
N SER A 13 0.15 12.03 8.19
CA SER A 13 -0.89 12.34 9.17
C SER A 13 -0.33 12.13 10.58
N ALA A 14 -0.52 13.11 11.46
CA ALA A 14 -0.19 13.01 12.88
C ALA A 14 -1.46 13.09 13.72
N THR A 15 -1.71 12.08 14.56
CA THR A 15 -2.78 12.11 15.57
C THR A 15 -2.17 12.18 16.96
N SER A 16 -2.66 13.10 17.80
CA SER A 16 -2.30 13.17 19.21
C SER A 16 -3.36 12.44 20.05
N SER A 17 -2.96 11.46 20.84
CA SER A 17 -3.84 10.87 21.86
C SER A 17 -3.86 11.73 23.13
N THR A 18 -4.90 11.59 23.96
CA THR A 18 -4.98 12.22 25.30
C THR A 18 -3.82 11.81 26.22
N SER A 19 -3.13 10.72 25.88
CA SER A 19 -1.91 10.20 26.51
C SER A 19 -0.61 10.81 25.98
N GLY A 20 -0.67 11.82 25.09
CA GLY A 20 0.50 12.54 24.58
C GLY A 20 1.33 11.78 23.54
N GLN A 21 0.85 10.63 23.06
CA GLN A 21 1.53 9.89 21.99
C GLN A 21 1.18 10.49 20.63
N MET A 22 2.21 10.71 19.82
CA MET A 22 2.10 11.17 18.44
C MET A 22 2.38 9.98 17.53
N PHE A 23 1.38 9.60 16.73
CA PHE A 23 1.55 8.54 15.73
C PHE A 23 1.75 9.18 14.37
N ARG A 24 2.84 8.80 13.68
CA ARG A 24 3.06 9.13 12.28
C ARG A 24 2.71 7.92 11.45
N TRP A 25 1.74 8.09 10.56
CA TRP A 25 1.41 7.09 9.56
C TRP A 25 1.89 7.57 8.19
N ASP A 26 2.55 6.68 7.46
CA ASP A 26 2.72 6.87 6.02
C ASP A 26 1.32 6.78 5.37
N THR A 27 1.03 7.63 4.40
CA THR A 27 -0.26 7.63 3.68
C THR A 27 -0.10 7.26 2.22
N ASP A 28 1.13 7.01 1.76
CA ASP A 28 1.43 6.61 0.39
C ASP A 28 0.90 5.18 0.15
N PRO A 29 -0.09 5.00 -0.73
CA PRO A 29 -0.64 3.67 -1.02
C PRO A 29 0.40 2.70 -1.58
N GLY A 30 1.42 3.22 -2.27
CA GLY A 30 2.54 2.42 -2.78
C GLY A 30 3.38 1.80 -1.67
N ALA A 31 3.71 2.57 -0.62
CA ALA A 31 4.44 2.12 0.55
C ALA A 31 3.68 1.03 1.31
N TRP A 32 2.37 1.20 1.49
CA TRP A 32 1.51 0.19 2.10
C TRP A 32 1.43 -1.08 1.26
N LEU A 33 1.27 -0.96 -0.06
CA LEU A 33 1.22 -2.11 -0.96
C LEU A 33 2.55 -2.88 -0.94
N ALA A 34 3.68 -2.18 -0.99
CA ALA A 34 5.00 -2.79 -0.93
C ALA A 34 5.25 -3.51 0.41
N TYR A 35 4.83 -2.91 1.53
CA TYR A 35 4.90 -3.54 2.84
C TYR A 35 4.00 -4.79 2.92
N ALA A 36 2.75 -4.70 2.48
CA ALA A 36 1.82 -5.82 2.44
C ALA A 36 2.37 -6.98 1.60
N CYS A 37 2.95 -6.69 0.43
CA CYS A 37 3.59 -7.68 -0.42
C CYS A 37 4.79 -8.36 0.25
N ARG A 38 5.58 -7.63 1.04
CA ARG A 38 6.70 -8.18 1.83
C ARG A 38 6.21 -9.12 2.92
N VAL A 39 5.15 -8.75 3.63
CA VAL A 39 4.57 -9.55 4.72
C VAL A 39 3.88 -10.81 4.17
N ALA A 40 3.10 -10.68 3.10
CA ALA A 40 2.38 -11.80 2.51
C ALA A 40 3.31 -12.84 1.88
N GLY A 41 4.43 -12.42 1.28
CA GLY A 41 5.44 -13.31 0.72
C GLY A 41 5.01 -14.11 -0.52
N ARG A 42 3.76 -13.98 -0.97
CA ARG A 42 3.19 -14.64 -2.15
C ARG A 42 2.10 -13.79 -2.80
N ASN A 43 1.72 -14.15 -4.03
CA ASN A 43 0.48 -13.66 -4.62
C ASN A 43 -0.71 -14.41 -3.99
N LEU A 44 -1.89 -13.79 -4.00
CA LEU A 44 -3.12 -14.52 -3.72
C LEU A 44 -3.35 -15.56 -4.83
N ASP A 45 -3.84 -16.72 -4.45
CA ASP A 45 -4.34 -17.69 -5.43
C ASP A 45 -5.73 -17.27 -5.95
N GLN A 46 -6.25 -18.06 -6.88
CA GLN A 46 -7.50 -17.75 -7.57
C GLN A 46 -8.72 -17.84 -6.64
N GLU A 47 -8.71 -18.76 -5.69
CA GLU A 47 -9.79 -18.93 -4.70
C GLU A 47 -9.78 -17.75 -3.73
N GLU A 48 -8.62 -17.45 -3.14
CA GLU A 48 -8.43 -16.30 -2.25
C GLU A 48 -8.78 -14.98 -2.92
N TRP A 49 -8.37 -14.81 -4.18
CA TRP A 49 -8.71 -13.64 -4.98
C TRP A 49 -10.22 -13.54 -5.18
N SER A 50 -10.90 -14.63 -5.56
CA SER A 50 -12.35 -14.61 -5.78
C SER A 50 -13.15 -14.35 -4.49
N ASN A 51 -12.63 -14.81 -3.34
CA ASN A 51 -13.20 -14.56 -2.03
C ASN A 51 -13.04 -13.09 -1.61
N ALA A 52 -11.90 -12.46 -1.90
CA ALA A 52 -11.64 -11.07 -1.55
C ALA A 52 -12.21 -10.07 -2.57
N PHE A 53 -12.25 -10.45 -3.85
CA PHE A 53 -12.56 -9.59 -4.99
C PHE A 53 -13.55 -10.28 -5.94
N THR A 54 -14.78 -10.48 -5.46
CA THR A 54 -15.82 -11.27 -6.12
C THR A 54 -16.15 -10.86 -7.56
N SER A 55 -16.00 -9.58 -7.90
CA SER A 55 -16.35 -9.03 -9.22
C SER A 55 -15.14 -8.68 -10.09
N GLU A 56 -13.91 -8.97 -9.66
CA GLU A 56 -12.70 -8.59 -10.38
C GLU A 56 -12.04 -9.81 -11.03
N PRO A 57 -11.61 -9.70 -12.31
CA PRO A 57 -10.80 -10.74 -12.93
C PRO A 57 -9.50 -10.92 -12.15
N TYR A 58 -9.05 -12.16 -12.05
CA TYR A 58 -7.78 -12.49 -11.39
C TYR A 58 -6.63 -11.68 -11.97
N ARG A 59 -5.85 -11.03 -11.10
CA ARG A 59 -4.57 -10.42 -11.42
C ARG A 59 -3.56 -10.71 -10.31
N GLU A 60 -2.28 -10.69 -10.66
CA GLU A 60 -1.22 -10.80 -9.66
C GLU A 60 -1.32 -9.65 -8.65
N THR A 61 -1.31 -9.97 -7.36
CA THR A 61 -1.42 -8.98 -6.28
C THR A 61 -0.10 -8.23 -6.06
N CYS A 62 1.02 -8.90 -6.27
CA CYS A 62 2.35 -8.34 -6.14
C CYS A 62 3.16 -8.58 -7.44
N PRO A 63 2.79 -7.92 -8.56
CA PRO A 63 3.29 -8.19 -9.92
C PRO A 63 4.78 -7.88 -10.17
N ARG A 64 5.54 -7.54 -9.12
CA ARG A 64 7.00 -7.51 -9.12
C ARG A 64 7.46 -7.80 -7.70
N ARG A 65 8.17 -8.91 -7.51
CA ARG A 65 8.95 -9.18 -6.29
C ARG A 65 10.26 -9.85 -6.68
N GLN A 66 11.37 -9.11 -6.65
CA GLN A 66 12.33 -9.15 -5.54
C GLN A 66 13.02 -7.79 -5.44
#